data_AF-A0A414IN37-F1
#
_entry.id   AF-A0A414IN37-F1
#
_cell.length_a   1.000
_cell.length_b   1.000
_cell.length_c   1.000
_cell.angle_alpha   90.00
_cell.angle_beta   90.00
_cell.angle_gamma   90.00
#
_symmetry.space_group_name_H-M   'P 1'
#
loop_
_entity.id
_entity.type
_entity.pdbx_description
1 polymer ?
#
loop_
_entity_poly.entity_id
_entity_poly.type
_entity_poly.pdbx_seq_one_letter_code
_entity_poly.pdbx_strand_id
1 'polypeptide(L)'
;MDELQNYKTVFVVGNGFDLNLGLKTSYKDFMKSHWFSDIKNNFLVDYLRERQSLNLWIDIENELSEYSQRTFLSRISIEGEPKKSDTLRDEYNELCSHLKSYLIEVTKEGCYSSAIGTYVLDHAFKSSPVYILTFNYTYTIENILSDISYNKSEYLINHVHGTLRNGIVFGVEDNAEIDKRHVFLYKSHNPYQKVKGLPYILDNAEKIVFFGYSLGQTDHSYFDDFFRRQSQFGCKEKELIFYHYGQDSYDDIKWQIKVLTNNQQAKLGEYNNISFINIKKEK
;
A
#
# COMPACT_ATOMS: atom_id res chain seq x y z
N MET A 1 0.53 -0.67 -24.66
CA MET A 1 0.92 0.69 -24.22
C MET A 1 -0.08 1.70 -24.74
N ASP A 2 -0.52 1.56 -25.99
CA ASP A 2 -1.53 2.46 -26.59
C ASP A 2 -2.85 2.55 -25.82
N GLU A 3 -3.35 1.44 -25.25
CA GLU A 3 -4.59 1.46 -24.44
C GLU A 3 -4.47 2.31 -23.17
N LEU A 4 -3.26 2.46 -22.59
CA LEU A 4 -3.05 3.25 -21.38
C LEU A 4 -3.17 4.77 -21.64
N GLN A 5 -3.04 5.20 -22.90
CA GLN A 5 -3.14 6.63 -23.26
C GLN A 5 -4.54 7.21 -23.02
N ASN A 6 -5.57 6.35 -23.07
CA ASN A 6 -6.97 6.72 -22.94
C ASN A 6 -7.33 7.16 -21.51
N TYR A 7 -6.50 6.83 -20.52
CA TYR A 7 -6.74 7.15 -19.13
C TYR A 7 -6.00 8.42 -18.73
N LYS A 8 -6.73 9.54 -18.67
CA LYS A 8 -6.22 10.85 -18.23
C LYS A 8 -6.41 11.08 -16.73
N THR A 9 -7.28 10.30 -16.10
CA THR A 9 -7.49 10.31 -14.66
C THR A 9 -6.92 9.04 -14.04
N VAL A 10 -6.03 9.19 -13.05
CA VAL A 10 -5.51 8.10 -12.23
C VAL A 10 -6.07 8.23 -10.82
N PHE A 11 -6.66 7.16 -10.31
CA PHE A 11 -7.18 7.08 -8.95
C PHE A 11 -6.30 6.13 -8.13
N VAL A 12 -5.46 6.69 -7.27
CA VAL A 12 -4.52 5.98 -6.40
C VAL A 12 -5.17 5.66 -5.07
N VAL A 13 -5.19 4.38 -4.72
CA VAL A 13 -5.91 3.84 -3.55
C VAL A 13 -4.97 3.08 -2.64
N GLY A 14 -4.98 3.43 -1.35
CA GLY A 14 -4.32 2.66 -0.30
C GLY A 14 -5.29 2.16 0.76
N ASN A 15 -4.75 1.54 1.81
CA ASN A 15 -5.55 0.84 2.81
C ASN A 15 -6.54 1.74 3.55
N GLY A 16 -6.26 3.05 3.61
CA GLY A 16 -7.18 4.03 4.16
C GLY A 16 -8.54 4.09 3.44
N PHE A 17 -8.63 3.61 2.19
CA PHE A 17 -9.91 3.47 1.49
C PHE A 17 -10.79 2.39 2.12
N ASP A 18 -10.23 1.20 2.37
CA ASP A 18 -10.94 0.11 3.05
C ASP A 18 -11.30 0.50 4.49
N LEU A 19 -10.40 1.19 5.21
CA LEU A 19 -10.68 1.72 6.54
C LEU A 19 -11.81 2.77 6.51
N ASN A 20 -11.87 3.60 5.46
CA ASN A 20 -12.94 4.58 5.29
C ASN A 20 -14.32 3.93 5.09
N LEU A 21 -14.34 2.73 4.51
CA LEU A 21 -15.53 1.90 4.37
C LEU A 21 -15.90 1.14 5.67
N GLY A 22 -15.12 1.33 6.74
CA GLY A 22 -15.33 0.66 8.03
C GLY A 22 -14.77 -0.76 8.09
N LEU A 23 -14.01 -1.19 7.08
CA LEU A 23 -13.37 -2.50 7.07
C LEU A 23 -12.16 -2.51 8.00
N LYS A 24 -11.98 -3.59 8.75
CA LYS A 24 -10.84 -3.76 9.67
C LYS A 24 -9.63 -4.34 8.94
N THR A 25 -9.11 -3.64 7.95
CA THR A 25 -8.03 -4.15 7.08
C THR A 25 -6.63 -3.71 7.52
N SER A 26 -6.51 -2.99 8.64
CA SER A 26 -5.19 -2.58 9.12
C SER A 26 -4.39 -3.76 9.66
N TYR A 27 -3.07 -3.70 9.54
CA TYR A 27 -2.18 -4.66 10.22
C TYR A 27 -2.41 -4.70 11.73
N LYS A 28 -2.77 -3.57 12.34
CA LYS A 28 -3.14 -3.50 13.76
C LYS A 28 -4.36 -4.33 14.09
N ASP A 29 -5.38 -4.34 13.23
CA ASP A 29 -6.57 -5.15 13.42
C ASP A 29 -6.28 -6.64 13.18
N PHE A 30 -5.46 -6.95 12.16
CA PHE A 30 -4.97 -8.31 11.92
C PHE A 30 -4.24 -8.87 13.14
N MET A 31 -3.27 -8.14 13.71
CA MET A 31 -2.51 -8.58 14.88
C MET A 31 -3.35 -8.79 16.13
N LYS A 32 -4.55 -8.19 16.21
CA LYS A 32 -5.52 -8.40 17.30
C LYS A 32 -6.50 -9.54 17.04
N SER A 33 -6.51 -10.09 15.83
CA SER A 33 -7.46 -11.12 15.42
C SER A 33 -7.02 -12.52 15.84
N HIS A 34 -7.97 -13.45 15.85
CA HIS A 34 -7.68 -14.86 16.10
C HIS A 34 -6.71 -15.44 15.05
N TRP A 35 -6.83 -15.00 13.79
CA TRP A 35 -5.92 -15.37 12.71
C TRP A 35 -4.44 -15.12 13.03
N PHE A 36 -4.11 -14.09 13.82
CA PHE A 36 -2.73 -13.86 14.25
C PHE A 36 -2.37 -14.61 15.54
N SER A 37 -3.31 -14.76 16.48
CA SER A 37 -3.06 -15.51 17.72
C SER A 37 -2.94 -17.02 17.50
N ASP A 38 -3.55 -17.54 16.44
CA ASP A 38 -3.60 -18.96 16.13
C ASP A 38 -2.31 -19.49 15.48
N ILE A 39 -1.45 -18.59 14.99
CA ILE A 39 -0.12 -18.95 14.50
C ILE A 39 0.74 -19.40 15.69
N LYS A 40 1.11 -20.69 15.75
CA LYS A 40 1.91 -21.29 16.83
C LYS A 40 3.28 -21.74 16.30
N ASN A 41 4.29 -21.75 17.18
CA ASN A 41 5.65 -22.20 16.85
C ASN A 41 6.30 -21.42 15.69
N ASN A 42 6.09 -20.11 15.66
CA ASN A 42 6.57 -19.21 14.61
C ASN A 42 7.31 -18.04 15.26
N PHE A 43 8.63 -18.04 15.16
CA PHE A 43 9.50 -17.09 15.85
C PHE A 43 9.37 -15.67 15.29
N LEU A 44 9.02 -15.52 14.00
CA LEU A 44 8.72 -14.21 13.43
C LEU A 44 7.47 -13.62 14.10
N VAL A 45 6.41 -14.43 14.26
CA VAL A 45 5.19 -13.98 14.92
C VAL A 45 5.43 -13.68 16.39
N ASP A 46 6.22 -14.49 17.10
CA ASP A 46 6.57 -14.23 18.49
C ASP A 46 7.34 -12.90 18.64
N TYR A 47 8.29 -12.62 17.75
CA TYR A 47 8.96 -11.33 17.67
C TYR A 47 7.98 -10.16 17.45
N LEU A 48 7.05 -10.30 16.51
CA LEU A 48 6.04 -9.28 16.23
C LEU A 48 5.10 -9.05 17.44
N ARG A 49 4.75 -10.11 18.19
CA ARG A 49 3.95 -10.02 19.43
C ARG A 49 4.69 -9.24 20.52
N GLU A 50 5.97 -9.52 20.71
CA GLU A 50 6.81 -8.80 21.67
C GLU A 50 6.85 -7.30 21.34
N ARG A 51 7.10 -6.96 20.07
CA ARG A 51 7.06 -5.56 19.58
C ARG A 51 5.72 -4.90 19.85
N GLN A 52 4.61 -5.63 19.71
CA GLN A 52 3.26 -5.07 19.86
C GLN A 52 2.98 -4.73 21.32
N SER A 53 3.41 -5.60 22.24
CA SER A 53 3.27 -5.39 23.68
C SER A 53 3.98 -4.14 24.19
N LEU A 54 5.00 -3.65 23.46
CA LEU A 54 5.73 -2.43 23.77
C LEU A 54 5.01 -1.15 23.31
N ASN A 55 3.77 -1.25 22.80
CA ASN A 55 2.96 -0.14 22.27
C ASN A 55 3.66 0.68 21.15
N LEU A 56 4.66 0.10 20.49
CA LEU A 56 5.26 0.72 19.32
C LEU A 56 4.25 0.60 18.16
N TRP A 57 4.07 1.68 17.39
CA TRP A 57 3.40 1.56 16.11
C TRP A 57 4.29 0.71 15.21
N ILE A 58 3.85 -0.50 14.90
CA ILE A 58 4.64 -1.46 14.13
C ILE A 58 4.32 -1.26 12.66
N ASP A 59 5.33 -0.82 11.93
CA ASP A 59 5.39 -1.07 10.51
C ASP A 59 5.93 -2.50 10.31
N ILE A 60 5.03 -3.46 10.08
CA ILE A 60 5.40 -4.88 10.00
C ILE A 60 6.42 -5.10 8.88
N GLU A 61 6.37 -4.32 7.80
CA GLU A 61 7.33 -4.44 6.70
C GLU A 61 8.74 -4.07 7.15
N ASN A 62 8.91 -2.96 7.88
CA ASN A 62 10.22 -2.59 8.44
C ASN A 62 10.73 -3.61 9.48
N GLU A 63 9.83 -4.18 10.29
CA GLU A 63 10.19 -5.22 11.25
C GLU A 63 10.70 -6.51 10.57
N LEU A 64 10.26 -6.82 9.35
CA LEU A 64 10.83 -7.94 8.59
C LEU A 64 12.30 -7.72 8.26
N SER A 65 12.68 -6.48 7.95
CA SER A 65 14.09 -6.12 7.71
C SER A 65 14.92 -6.30 8.99
N GLU A 66 14.43 -5.78 10.12
CA GLU A 66 15.12 -5.92 11.40
C GLU A 66 15.22 -7.39 11.84
N TYR A 67 14.15 -8.16 11.69
CA TYR A 67 14.13 -9.58 12.03
C TYR A 67 15.12 -10.39 11.17
N SER A 68 15.16 -10.08 9.87
CA SER A 68 16.08 -10.70 8.92
C SER A 68 17.54 -10.56 9.35
N GLN A 69 17.93 -9.38 9.87
CA GLN A 69 19.29 -9.12 10.34
C GLN A 69 19.59 -9.76 11.71
N ARG A 70 18.65 -9.66 12.67
CA ARG A 70 18.85 -10.11 14.07
C ARG A 70 18.99 -11.62 14.19
N THR A 71 18.25 -12.37 13.38
CA THR A 71 18.07 -13.82 13.54
C THR A 71 19.30 -14.63 13.09
N PHE A 72 20.24 -14.03 12.35
CA PHE A 72 21.50 -14.70 12.02
C PHE A 72 22.48 -14.73 13.20
N LEU A 73 22.64 -13.66 13.96
CA LEU A 73 23.68 -13.59 15.00
C LEU A 73 23.36 -14.44 16.24
N SER A 74 22.08 -14.52 16.62
CA SER A 74 21.62 -15.22 17.84
C SER A 74 21.36 -16.72 17.65
N ARG A 75 21.06 -17.19 16.42
CA ARG A 75 20.83 -18.62 16.14
C ARG A 75 22.12 -19.43 15.90
N ILE A 76 23.27 -18.78 15.72
CA ILE A 76 24.59 -19.43 15.53
C ILE A 76 25.28 -19.75 16.86
N SER A 77 24.90 -19.09 17.96
CA SER A 77 25.75 -19.00 19.17
C SER A 77 25.25 -19.78 20.39
N ILE A 78 24.31 -20.72 20.25
CA ILE A 78 23.89 -21.61 21.35
C ILE A 78 24.02 -23.09 20.94
N GLU A 79 25.05 -23.73 21.52
CA GLU A 79 25.22 -25.16 21.77
C GLU A 79 25.11 -26.12 20.56
N GLY A 80 26.24 -26.30 19.86
CA GLY A 80 26.77 -27.62 19.48
C GLY A 80 26.00 -28.50 18.50
N GLU A 81 24.75 -28.20 18.16
CA GLU A 81 23.94 -28.94 17.20
C GLU A 81 23.49 -28.01 16.06
N PRO A 82 23.58 -28.48 14.79
CA PRO A 82 23.13 -27.69 13.65
C PRO A 82 21.60 -27.55 13.71
N LYS A 83 21.10 -26.42 14.20
CA LYS A 83 19.66 -26.13 14.17
C LYS A 83 19.18 -26.00 12.71
N LYS A 84 18.01 -26.60 12.49
CA LYS A 84 17.13 -26.54 11.31
C LYS A 84 17.45 -25.37 10.36
N SER A 85 17.58 -25.70 9.08
CA SER A 85 17.61 -24.75 7.96
C SER A 85 16.76 -23.51 8.24
N ASP A 86 17.31 -22.33 7.92
CA ASP A 86 16.61 -21.05 7.94
C ASP A 86 15.09 -21.18 7.65
N THR A 87 14.29 -21.02 8.69
CA THR A 87 12.84 -21.22 8.70
C THR A 87 12.06 -19.97 8.35
N LEU A 88 12.72 -18.81 8.20
CA LEU A 88 12.03 -17.53 8.07
C LEU A 88 11.08 -17.52 6.87
N ARG A 89 11.45 -18.22 5.79
CA ARG A 89 10.58 -18.35 4.62
C ARG A 89 9.25 -19.03 4.95
N ASP A 90 9.29 -20.12 5.69
CA ASP A 90 8.08 -20.86 6.08
C ASP A 90 7.25 -20.05 7.07
N GLU A 91 7.91 -19.41 8.04
CA GLU A 91 7.30 -18.55 9.04
C GLU A 91 6.59 -17.33 8.40
N TYR A 92 7.25 -16.69 7.43
CA TYR A 92 6.71 -15.61 6.61
C TYR A 92 5.53 -16.07 5.75
N ASN A 93 5.63 -17.24 5.11
CA ASN A 93 4.56 -17.79 4.28
C ASN A 93 3.30 -18.08 5.12
N GLU A 94 3.49 -18.61 6.32
CA GLU A 94 2.39 -18.87 7.27
C GLU A 94 1.72 -17.55 7.71
N LEU A 95 2.51 -16.53 8.04
CA LEU A 95 2.01 -15.18 8.37
C LEU A 95 1.18 -14.60 7.21
N CYS A 96 1.69 -14.69 5.98
CA CYS A 96 0.98 -14.24 4.78
C CYS A 96 -0.34 -15.00 4.56
N SER A 97 -0.35 -16.31 4.81
CA SER A 97 -1.55 -17.14 4.67
C SER A 97 -2.64 -16.71 5.65
N HIS A 98 -2.28 -16.49 6.92
CA HIS A 98 -3.23 -16.03 7.94
C HIS A 98 -3.72 -14.61 7.67
N LEU A 99 -2.84 -13.71 7.22
CA LEU A 99 -3.23 -12.37 6.79
C LEU A 99 -4.25 -12.42 5.64
N LYS A 100 -4.04 -13.26 4.63
CA LYS A 100 -5.00 -13.43 3.53
C LYS A 100 -6.35 -13.91 4.05
N SER A 101 -6.37 -14.95 4.89
CA SER A 101 -7.61 -15.49 5.44
C SER A 101 -8.37 -14.47 6.27
N TYR A 102 -7.66 -13.72 7.11
CA TYR A 102 -8.23 -12.60 7.86
C TYR A 102 -8.87 -11.54 6.95
N LEU A 103 -8.13 -11.08 5.94
CA LEU A 103 -8.62 -10.07 5.00
C LEU A 103 -9.84 -10.56 4.20
N ILE A 104 -9.86 -11.84 3.82
CA ILE A 104 -11.03 -12.47 3.19
C ILE A 104 -12.22 -12.45 4.15
N GLU A 105 -12.03 -12.74 5.44
CA GLU A 105 -13.12 -12.71 6.43
C GLU A 105 -13.69 -11.30 6.62
N VAL A 106 -12.85 -10.31 6.88
CA VAL A 106 -13.31 -8.94 7.21
C VAL A 106 -13.92 -8.20 6.02
N THR A 107 -13.71 -8.68 4.79
CA THR A 107 -14.27 -8.09 3.57
C THR A 107 -15.52 -8.80 3.02
N LYS A 108 -15.97 -9.91 3.63
CA LYS A 108 -17.18 -10.63 3.18
C LYS A 108 -18.48 -9.85 3.33
N GLU A 109 -18.60 -9.04 4.38
CA GLU A 109 -19.86 -8.39 4.78
C GLU A 109 -19.82 -6.86 4.66
N GLY A 110 -18.88 -6.32 3.87
CA GLY A 110 -18.74 -4.88 3.70
C GLY A 110 -19.99 -4.24 3.09
N CYS A 111 -20.53 -3.21 3.74
CA CYS A 111 -21.56 -2.33 3.17
C CYS A 111 -20.88 -1.07 2.62
N TYR A 112 -20.80 -0.95 1.29
CA TYR A 112 -19.94 0.03 0.65
C TYR A 112 -20.64 1.35 0.27
N SER A 113 -21.96 1.41 0.36
CA SER A 113 -22.78 2.44 -0.32
C SER A 113 -22.79 3.84 0.34
N SER A 114 -22.24 4.01 1.54
CA SER A 114 -22.38 5.26 2.31
C SER A 114 -21.06 5.93 2.74
N ALA A 115 -19.91 5.36 2.38
CA ALA A 115 -18.62 5.93 2.74
C ALA A 115 -18.19 7.04 1.77
N ILE A 116 -17.49 8.06 2.29
CA ILE A 116 -16.94 9.17 1.49
C ILE A 116 -16.03 8.67 0.36
N GLY A 117 -15.29 7.59 0.57
CA GLY A 117 -14.47 6.95 -0.46
C GLY A 117 -15.26 6.52 -1.69
N THR A 118 -16.46 5.97 -1.50
CA THR A 118 -17.36 5.56 -2.59
C THR A 118 -17.81 6.77 -3.41
N TYR A 119 -18.19 7.86 -2.76
CA TYR A 119 -18.56 9.10 -3.46
C TYR A 119 -17.38 9.71 -4.20
N VAL A 120 -16.18 9.70 -3.61
CA VAL A 120 -14.97 10.23 -4.25
C VAL A 120 -14.56 9.38 -5.45
N LEU A 121 -14.68 8.06 -5.35
CA LEU A 121 -14.45 7.15 -6.47
C LEU A 121 -15.44 7.44 -7.61
N ASP A 122 -16.74 7.48 -7.34
CA ASP A 122 -17.80 7.83 -8.31
C ASP A 122 -17.53 9.19 -8.99
N HIS A 123 -17.10 10.19 -8.22
CA HIS A 123 -16.76 11.51 -8.75
C HIS A 123 -15.57 11.49 -9.72
N ALA A 124 -14.64 10.54 -9.59
CA ALA A 124 -13.49 10.42 -10.50
C ALA A 124 -13.92 10.04 -11.93
N PHE A 125 -15.08 9.39 -12.10
CA PHE A 125 -15.58 8.91 -13.39
C PHE A 125 -16.35 9.95 -14.20
N LYS A 126 -16.63 11.14 -13.65
CA LYS A 126 -17.55 12.13 -14.26
C LYS A 126 -17.13 12.66 -15.63
N SER A 127 -15.87 12.51 -16.04
CA SER A 127 -15.35 13.20 -17.24
C SER A 127 -14.51 12.32 -18.17
N SER A 128 -14.08 11.13 -17.75
CA SER A 128 -13.18 10.27 -18.54
C SER A 128 -13.07 8.87 -17.92
N PRO A 129 -12.67 7.85 -18.70
CA PRO A 129 -12.23 6.58 -18.13
C PRO A 129 -11.14 6.75 -17.08
N VAL A 130 -11.19 5.93 -16.02
CA VAL A 130 -10.31 6.04 -14.85
C VAL A 130 -9.36 4.85 -14.77
N TYR A 131 -8.06 5.13 -14.65
CA TYR A 131 -7.09 4.09 -14.29
C TYR A 131 -6.98 4.04 -12.77
N ILE A 132 -7.38 2.93 -12.17
CA ILE A 132 -7.34 2.75 -10.73
C ILE A 132 -6.07 2.00 -10.37
N LEU A 133 -5.20 2.66 -9.60
CA LEU A 133 -3.99 2.10 -9.06
C LEU A 133 -4.22 1.79 -7.59
N THR A 134 -4.38 0.52 -7.24
CA THR A 134 -4.66 0.11 -5.86
C THR A 134 -3.50 -0.67 -5.27
N PHE A 135 -3.18 -0.33 -4.03
CA PHE A 135 -2.22 -1.03 -3.18
C PHE A 135 -2.91 -2.00 -2.22
N ASN A 136 -4.26 -2.03 -2.23
CA ASN A 136 -5.04 -2.94 -1.42
C ASN A 136 -5.11 -4.33 -2.08
N TYR A 137 -5.08 -5.36 -1.25
CA TYR A 137 -5.24 -6.74 -1.68
C TYR A 137 -6.70 -7.13 -1.98
N THR A 138 -7.64 -6.37 -1.41
CA THR A 138 -9.08 -6.62 -1.38
C THR A 138 -9.75 -6.27 -2.72
N TYR A 139 -10.97 -6.77 -2.92
CA TYR A 139 -11.80 -6.53 -4.12
C TYR A 139 -12.84 -5.42 -3.90
N THR A 140 -12.58 -4.55 -2.94
CA THR A 140 -13.54 -3.55 -2.47
C THR A 140 -13.91 -2.55 -3.57
N ILE A 141 -12.92 -2.14 -4.36
CA ILE A 141 -13.13 -1.25 -5.52
C ILE A 141 -14.01 -1.94 -6.56
N GLU A 142 -13.70 -3.18 -6.93
CA GLU A 142 -14.47 -3.94 -7.92
C GLU A 142 -15.93 -4.10 -7.50
N ASN A 143 -16.17 -4.41 -6.23
CA ASN A 143 -17.52 -4.55 -5.69
C ASN A 143 -18.29 -3.23 -5.82
N ILE A 144 -17.68 -2.10 -5.44
CA ILE A 144 -18.29 -0.77 -5.56
C ILE A 144 -18.61 -0.43 -7.02
N LEU A 145 -17.66 -0.64 -7.94
CA LEU A 145 -17.87 -0.33 -9.36
C LEU A 145 -18.94 -1.22 -9.99
N SER A 146 -19.03 -2.47 -9.55
CA SER A 146 -20.11 -3.38 -9.93
C SER A 146 -21.46 -2.89 -9.42
N ASP A 147 -21.53 -2.42 -8.17
CA ASP A 147 -22.77 -1.90 -7.57
C ASP A 147 -23.26 -0.61 -8.25
N ILE A 148 -22.34 0.28 -8.65
CA ILE A 148 -22.66 1.52 -9.40
C ILE A 148 -22.98 1.25 -10.89
N SER A 149 -22.73 0.03 -11.38
CA SER A 149 -22.98 -0.40 -12.76
C SER A 149 -22.08 0.27 -13.82
N TYR A 150 -20.82 0.54 -13.51
CA TYR A 150 -19.84 1.01 -14.51
C TYR A 150 -19.44 -0.09 -15.50
N ASN A 151 -19.29 0.25 -16.77
CA ASN A 151 -18.82 -0.68 -17.79
C ASN A 151 -17.31 -0.91 -17.67
N LYS A 152 -16.85 -2.11 -18.04
CA LYS A 152 -15.41 -2.46 -18.03
C LYS A 152 -14.56 -1.59 -18.97
N SER A 153 -15.16 -0.90 -19.94
CA SER A 153 -14.45 0.06 -20.80
C SER A 153 -14.17 1.39 -20.10
N GLU A 154 -14.82 1.67 -18.97
CA GLU A 154 -14.72 2.94 -18.25
C GLU A 154 -13.59 2.93 -17.20
N TYR A 155 -13.01 1.76 -16.91
CA TYR A 155 -11.91 1.66 -15.97
C TYR A 155 -10.91 0.57 -16.32
N LEU A 156 -9.71 0.73 -15.77
CA LEU A 156 -8.73 -0.35 -15.67
C LEU A 156 -8.18 -0.36 -14.24
N ILE A 157 -8.25 -1.50 -13.57
CA ILE A 157 -7.74 -1.66 -12.20
C ILE A 157 -6.41 -2.38 -12.24
N ASN A 158 -5.41 -1.79 -11.60
CA ASN A 158 -4.11 -2.41 -11.37
C ASN A 158 -3.84 -2.54 -9.86
N HIS A 159 -3.81 -3.77 -9.38
CA HIS A 159 -3.36 -4.09 -8.02
C HIS A 159 -1.85 -4.23 -7.99
N VAL A 160 -1.15 -3.18 -7.54
CA VAL A 160 0.32 -3.15 -7.48
C VAL A 160 0.85 -4.29 -6.61
N HIS A 161 0.17 -4.54 -5.49
CA HIS A 161 0.54 -5.55 -4.52
C HIS A 161 -0.18 -6.90 -4.67
N GLY A 162 -0.68 -7.19 -5.87
CA GLY A 162 -1.45 -8.41 -6.11
C GLY A 162 -2.79 -8.41 -5.37
N THR A 163 -3.39 -9.60 -5.23
CA THR A 163 -4.75 -9.74 -4.72
C THR A 163 -4.90 -10.92 -3.78
N LEU A 164 -5.99 -10.94 -3.00
CA LEU A 164 -6.33 -12.08 -2.13
C LEU A 164 -6.53 -13.41 -2.89
N ARG A 165 -6.83 -13.39 -4.20
CA ARG A 165 -6.99 -14.61 -5.01
C ARG A 165 -5.68 -15.13 -5.60
N ASN A 166 -4.84 -14.24 -6.14
CA ASN A 166 -3.66 -14.66 -6.90
C ASN A 166 -2.42 -14.77 -6.01
N GLY A 167 -2.28 -13.87 -5.04
CA GLY A 167 -1.08 -13.71 -4.24
C GLY A 167 -0.90 -12.25 -3.83
N ILE A 168 -0.33 -12.04 -2.65
CA ILE A 168 -0.06 -10.70 -2.12
C ILE A 168 1.42 -10.39 -2.25
N VAL A 169 1.73 -9.11 -2.45
CA VAL A 169 3.07 -8.55 -2.33
C VAL A 169 3.16 -7.89 -0.97
N PHE A 170 3.90 -8.52 -0.09
CA PHE A 170 4.12 -8.09 1.29
C PHE A 170 5.62 -8.27 1.55
N GLY A 171 6.27 -7.31 2.20
CA GLY A 171 7.71 -7.38 2.39
C GLY A 171 8.38 -6.02 2.37
N VAL A 172 9.66 -6.01 2.03
CA VAL A 172 10.52 -4.82 2.11
C VAL A 172 10.89 -4.30 0.72
N GLU A 173 11.26 -3.02 0.67
CA GLU A 173 11.79 -2.36 -0.54
C GLU A 173 13.21 -2.80 -0.85
N ASP A 174 13.65 -2.57 -2.09
CA ASP A 174 14.98 -3.00 -2.59
C ASP A 174 16.16 -2.37 -1.86
N ASN A 175 15.95 -1.22 -1.21
CA ASN A 175 16.97 -0.54 -0.42
C ASN A 175 17.05 -1.05 1.03
N ALA A 176 16.15 -1.93 1.45
CA ALA A 176 16.18 -2.50 2.79
C ALA A 176 17.37 -3.45 2.94
N GLU A 177 18.06 -3.32 4.06
CA GLU A 177 19.18 -4.20 4.40
C GLU A 177 18.65 -5.51 5.00
N ILE A 178 18.81 -6.62 4.28
CA ILE A 178 18.42 -7.95 4.74
C ILE A 178 19.52 -8.98 4.51
N ASP A 179 19.48 -10.09 5.25
CA ASP A 179 20.36 -11.21 4.99
C ASP A 179 20.11 -11.78 3.58
N LYS A 180 21.19 -12.13 2.87
CA LYS A 180 21.14 -12.69 1.51
C LYS A 180 20.27 -13.95 1.39
N ARG A 181 20.03 -14.72 2.46
CA ARG A 181 19.14 -15.90 2.40
C ARG A 181 17.66 -15.51 2.35
N HIS A 182 17.35 -14.30 2.82
CA HIS A 182 15.99 -13.80 2.94
C HIS A 182 15.54 -12.95 1.74
N VAL A 183 16.16 -13.10 0.55
CA VAL A 183 15.83 -12.29 -0.66
C VAL A 183 14.36 -12.33 -1.05
N PHE A 184 13.63 -13.35 -0.59
CA PHE A 184 12.19 -13.51 -0.84
C PHE A 184 11.34 -12.44 -0.16
N LEU A 185 11.90 -11.69 0.80
CA LEU A 185 11.25 -10.57 1.44
C LEU A 185 11.19 -9.32 0.54
N TYR A 186 12.04 -9.22 -0.49
CA TYR A 186 11.98 -8.06 -1.40
C TYR A 186 10.70 -8.10 -2.24
N LYS A 187 9.94 -7.00 -2.23
CA LYS A 187 8.72 -6.86 -3.03
C LYS A 187 8.99 -7.02 -4.54
N SER A 188 10.13 -6.52 -5.03
CA SER A 188 10.56 -6.63 -6.44
C SER A 188 10.76 -8.06 -6.92
N HIS A 189 11.01 -9.00 -6.01
CA HIS A 189 11.16 -10.42 -6.31
C HIS A 189 9.83 -11.17 -6.30
N ASN A 190 8.73 -10.51 -5.92
CA ASN A 190 7.42 -11.14 -5.84
C ASN A 190 6.76 -11.20 -7.23
N PRO A 191 6.39 -12.40 -7.73
CA PRO A 191 5.84 -12.56 -9.08
C PRO A 191 4.45 -11.92 -9.26
N TYR A 192 3.77 -11.55 -8.17
CA TYR A 192 2.45 -10.92 -8.20
C TYR A 192 2.52 -9.39 -8.24
N GLN A 193 3.72 -8.80 -8.18
CA GLN A 193 3.91 -7.36 -8.26
C GLN A 193 3.60 -6.81 -9.66
N LYS A 194 2.73 -5.81 -9.73
CA LYS A 194 2.27 -5.22 -11.00
C LYS A 194 2.66 -3.76 -11.16
N VAL A 195 3.93 -3.56 -11.48
CA VAL A 195 4.53 -2.21 -11.64
C VAL A 195 4.79 -1.83 -13.10
N LYS A 196 4.68 -2.79 -14.02
CA LYS A 196 4.94 -2.57 -15.45
C LYS A 196 3.93 -1.56 -16.02
N GLY A 197 4.44 -0.47 -16.59
CA GLY A 197 3.61 0.60 -17.17
C GLY A 197 3.21 1.69 -16.18
N LEU A 198 3.53 1.55 -14.88
CA LEU A 198 3.22 2.56 -13.87
C LEU A 198 3.85 3.94 -14.17
N PRO A 199 5.14 4.05 -14.55
CA PRO A 199 5.72 5.34 -14.91
C PRO A 199 5.04 5.99 -16.11
N TYR A 200 4.53 5.19 -17.05
CA TYR A 200 3.86 5.67 -18.26
C TYR A 200 2.46 6.23 -17.97
N ILE A 201 1.66 5.52 -17.16
CA ILE A 201 0.32 5.99 -16.81
C ILE A 201 0.38 7.27 -15.96
N LEU A 202 1.32 7.34 -15.00
CA LEU A 202 1.53 8.55 -14.19
C LEU A 202 2.00 9.73 -15.04
N ASP A 203 2.86 9.49 -16.04
CA ASP A 203 3.33 10.52 -16.97
C ASP A 203 2.22 11.00 -17.92
N ASN A 204 1.36 10.10 -18.41
CA ASN A 204 0.23 10.45 -19.28
C ASN A 204 -0.91 11.17 -18.55
N ALA A 205 -1.10 10.89 -17.25
CA ALA A 205 -2.20 11.42 -16.46
C ALA A 205 -2.23 12.96 -16.45
N GLU A 206 -3.43 13.53 -16.50
CA GLU A 206 -3.66 14.97 -16.30
C GLU A 206 -4.17 15.22 -14.89
N LYS A 207 -4.92 14.26 -14.34
CA LYS A 207 -5.44 14.27 -12.98
C LYS A 207 -5.00 13.02 -12.24
N ILE A 208 -4.49 13.20 -11.02
CA ILE A 208 -4.17 12.10 -10.11
C ILE A 208 -4.83 12.37 -8.76
N VAL A 209 -5.69 11.45 -8.35
CA VAL A 209 -6.41 11.50 -7.08
C VAL A 209 -5.84 10.45 -6.14
N PHE A 210 -5.36 10.87 -4.98
CA PHE A 210 -4.87 10.00 -3.92
C PHE A 210 -5.91 9.89 -2.81
N PHE A 211 -6.40 8.68 -2.54
CA PHE A 211 -7.36 8.42 -1.47
C PHE A 211 -6.92 7.25 -0.60
N GLY A 212 -6.82 7.49 0.71
CA GLY A 212 -6.47 6.45 1.67
C GLY A 212 -5.07 5.87 1.48
N TYR A 213 -4.25 6.49 0.63
CA TYR A 213 -2.87 6.12 0.41
C TYR A 213 -1.99 7.05 1.24
N SER A 214 -1.28 6.48 2.21
CA SER A 214 -0.43 7.21 3.14
C SER A 214 0.88 7.71 2.52
N LEU A 215 1.17 7.37 1.24
CA LEU A 215 2.49 7.55 0.63
C LEU A 215 3.58 6.95 1.52
N GLY A 216 3.34 5.77 2.11
CA GLY A 216 4.26 5.17 3.08
C GLY A 216 5.68 4.95 2.50
N GLN A 217 6.70 5.01 3.36
CA GLN A 217 8.11 4.86 2.97
C GLN A 217 8.38 3.58 2.17
N THR A 218 7.67 2.48 2.51
CA THR A 218 7.82 1.18 1.85
C THR A 218 7.18 1.11 0.47
N ASP A 219 6.56 2.18 -0.03
CA ASP A 219 6.00 2.26 -1.39
C ASP A 219 6.47 3.51 -2.15
N HIS A 220 7.46 4.25 -1.61
CA HIS A 220 8.01 5.46 -2.23
C HIS A 220 8.59 5.22 -3.63
N SER A 221 9.22 4.07 -3.85
CA SER A 221 9.90 3.73 -5.09
C SER A 221 8.99 3.85 -6.32
N TYR A 222 7.69 3.60 -6.15
CA TYR A 222 6.70 3.71 -7.23
C TYR A 222 6.43 5.15 -7.69
N PHE A 223 6.69 6.14 -6.83
CA PHE A 223 6.37 7.55 -7.08
C PHE A 223 7.57 8.49 -7.06
N ASP A 224 8.76 8.02 -6.68
CA ASP A 224 10.00 8.81 -6.60
C ASP A 224 10.28 9.56 -7.91
N ASP A 225 10.35 8.85 -9.03
CA ASP A 225 10.63 9.46 -10.34
C ASP A 225 9.51 10.39 -10.80
N PHE A 226 8.27 10.09 -10.41
CA PHE A 226 7.12 10.93 -10.72
C PHE A 226 7.22 12.28 -10.00
N PHE A 227 7.35 12.29 -8.66
CA PHE A 227 7.40 13.54 -7.89
C PHE A 227 8.67 14.35 -8.17
N ARG A 228 9.81 13.68 -8.43
CA ARG A 228 11.04 14.36 -8.86
C ARG A 228 10.84 15.09 -10.19
N ARG A 229 10.24 14.45 -11.18
CA ARG A 229 9.94 15.09 -12.49
C ARG A 229 8.92 16.22 -12.36
N GLN A 230 7.85 16.03 -11.58
CA GLN A 230 6.84 17.08 -11.37
C GLN A 230 7.35 18.26 -10.55
N SER A 231 8.54 18.18 -9.96
CA SER A 231 9.21 19.29 -9.27
C SER A 231 10.27 19.99 -10.13
N GLN A 232 10.36 19.67 -11.42
CA GLN A 232 11.31 20.26 -12.37
C GLN A 232 10.64 21.28 -13.29
N PHE A 233 11.38 22.34 -13.63
CA PHE A 233 10.92 23.34 -14.57
C PHE A 233 10.58 22.71 -15.93
N GLY A 234 9.43 23.10 -16.49
CA GLY A 234 8.96 22.61 -17.79
C GLY A 234 8.26 21.24 -17.75
N CYS A 235 7.98 20.68 -16.57
CA CYS A 235 7.11 19.50 -16.48
C CYS A 235 5.70 19.81 -16.99
N LYS A 236 5.00 18.80 -17.52
CA LYS A 236 3.58 18.94 -17.86
C LYS A 236 2.80 19.15 -16.56
N GLU A 237 2.08 20.25 -16.46
CA GLU A 237 1.20 20.54 -15.32
C GLU A 237 0.19 19.40 -15.13
N LYS A 238 -0.04 19.02 -13.86
CA LYS A 238 -1.04 18.02 -13.46
C LYS A 238 -1.89 18.55 -12.32
N GLU A 239 -3.13 18.07 -12.24
CA GLU A 239 -4.00 18.22 -11.09
C GLU A 239 -3.74 17.07 -10.11
N LEU A 240 -3.21 17.38 -8.92
CA LEU A 240 -2.91 16.42 -7.86
C LEU A 240 -3.85 16.66 -6.67
N ILE A 241 -4.71 15.69 -6.35
CA ILE A 241 -5.69 15.81 -5.27
C ILE A 241 -5.37 14.79 -4.19
N PHE A 242 -5.14 15.25 -2.97
CA PHE A 242 -4.87 14.40 -1.82
C PHE A 242 -6.02 14.46 -0.82
N TYR A 243 -6.73 13.34 -0.64
CA TYR A 243 -7.72 13.18 0.41
C TYR A 243 -7.06 12.70 1.70
N HIS A 244 -7.32 13.36 2.82
CA HIS A 244 -6.69 13.09 4.11
C HIS A 244 -7.70 13.09 5.27
N TYR A 245 -7.41 12.34 6.34
CA TYR A 245 -8.29 12.24 7.51
C TYR A 245 -7.73 13.01 8.71
N GLY A 246 -8.18 14.25 8.89
CA GLY A 246 -7.71 15.11 9.99
C GLY A 246 -6.29 15.65 9.79
N GLN A 247 -5.76 16.27 10.85
CA GLN A 247 -4.50 17.02 10.81
C GLN A 247 -3.27 16.10 10.74
N ASP A 248 -3.21 15.05 11.56
CA ASP A 248 -2.06 14.12 11.58
C ASP A 248 -1.82 13.50 10.19
N SER A 249 -2.89 13.04 9.53
CA SER A 249 -2.81 12.50 8.16
C SER A 249 -2.39 13.56 7.13
N TYR A 250 -2.73 14.83 7.34
CA TYR A 250 -2.30 15.92 6.46
C TYR A 250 -0.80 16.17 6.61
N ASP A 251 -0.31 16.27 7.84
CA ASP A 251 1.09 16.52 8.15
C ASP A 251 1.97 15.37 7.65
N ASP A 252 1.51 14.12 7.79
CA ASP A 252 2.17 12.94 7.24
C ASP A 252 2.28 13.02 5.72
N ILE A 253 1.20 13.29 5.00
CA ILE A 253 1.23 13.42 3.53
C ILE A 253 2.18 14.54 3.11
N LYS A 254 2.18 15.69 3.82
CA LYS A 254 3.11 16.80 3.55
C LYS A 254 4.56 16.36 3.74
N TRP A 255 4.85 15.61 4.80
CA TRP A 255 6.17 15.06 5.04
C TRP A 255 6.61 14.09 3.93
N GLN A 256 5.74 13.18 3.50
CA GLN A 256 6.07 12.24 2.42
C GLN A 256 6.30 12.97 1.09
N ILE A 257 5.48 13.97 0.75
CA ILE A 257 5.71 14.80 -0.44
C ILE A 257 7.07 15.50 -0.35
N LYS A 258 7.44 16.03 0.82
CA LYS A 258 8.76 16.63 1.03
C LYS A 258 9.89 15.62 0.77
N VAL A 259 9.75 14.37 1.21
CA VAL A 259 10.73 13.30 0.96
C VAL A 259 10.79 12.96 -0.53
N LEU A 260 9.65 12.65 -1.16
CA LEU A 260 9.53 12.25 -2.58
C LEU A 260 10.01 13.33 -3.56
N THR A 261 9.91 14.60 -3.18
CA THR A 261 10.41 15.74 -3.98
C THR A 261 11.87 16.10 -3.68
N ASN A 262 12.55 15.34 -2.83
CA ASN A 262 13.89 15.66 -2.32
C ASN A 262 13.97 17.10 -1.76
N ASN A 263 13.03 17.45 -0.89
CA ASN A 263 12.86 18.76 -0.26
C ASN A 263 12.46 19.91 -1.22
N GLN A 264 11.97 19.62 -2.42
CA GLN A 264 11.55 20.62 -3.41
C GLN A 264 10.02 20.77 -3.52
N GLN A 265 9.29 20.55 -2.42
CA GLN A 265 7.83 20.62 -2.39
C GLN A 265 7.26 21.96 -2.90
N ALA A 266 7.96 23.08 -2.67
CA ALA A 266 7.54 24.37 -3.19
C ALA A 266 7.45 24.36 -4.73
N LYS A 267 8.46 23.79 -5.41
CA LYS A 267 8.49 23.66 -6.87
C LYS A 267 7.38 22.76 -7.40
N LEU A 268 7.06 21.68 -6.66
CA LEU A 268 5.92 20.83 -7.01
C LEU A 268 4.64 21.68 -7.07
N GLY A 269 4.42 22.59 -6.12
CA GLY A 269 3.28 23.50 -6.10
C GLY A 269 3.35 24.64 -7.12
N GLU A 270 4.55 25.06 -7.54
CA GLU A 270 4.72 26.06 -8.61
C GLU A 270 4.35 25.51 -10.00
N TYR A 271 4.55 24.21 -10.23
CA TYR A 271 4.38 23.60 -11.55
C TYR A 271 3.15 22.69 -11.68
N ASN A 272 2.36 22.53 -10.62
CA ASN A 272 1.18 21.67 -10.59
C ASN A 272 0.05 22.32 -9.80
N ASN A 273 -1.18 21.96 -10.13
CA ASN A 273 -2.34 22.31 -9.31
C ASN A 273 -2.52 21.26 -8.20
N ILE A 274 -2.27 21.62 -6.95
CA ILE A 274 -2.32 20.69 -5.82
C ILE A 274 -3.42 21.07 -4.84
N SER A 275 -4.30 20.12 -4.53
CA SER A 275 -5.38 20.27 -3.56
C SER A 275 -5.28 19.24 -2.44
N PHE A 276 -5.59 19.66 -1.21
CA PHE A 276 -5.70 18.79 -0.04
C PHE A 276 -7.13 18.89 0.50
N ILE A 277 -7.82 17.76 0.60
CA ILE A 277 -9.23 17.69 0.97
C ILE A 277 -9.38 16.86 2.24
N ASN A 278 -9.81 17.50 3.33
CA ASN A 278 -10.08 16.83 4.59
C ASN A 278 -11.42 16.09 4.52
N ILE A 279 -11.41 14.80 4.83
CA ILE A 279 -12.62 13.95 4.85
C ILE A 279 -13.10 13.62 6.27
N LYS A 280 -12.44 14.16 7.30
CA LYS A 280 -12.93 14.05 8.68
C LYS A 280 -14.15 14.95 8.82
N LYS A 281 -15.34 14.35 9.00
CA LYS A 281 -16.55 15.11 9.35
C LYS A 281 -16.27 15.87 10.66
N GLU A 282 -16.39 17.20 10.64
CA GLU A 282 -16.51 17.98 11.87
C GLU A 282 -17.82 17.55 12.54
N LYS A 283 -17.73 17.21 13.83
CA LYS A 283 -18.90 16.82 14.63
C LYS A 283 -19.67 18.07 15.04
#